data_AF-A0A7C9VIX2-F1
#
_entry.id   AF-A0A7C9VIX2-F1
#
_cell.length_a   1.000
_cell.length_b   1.000
_cell.length_c   1.000
_cell.angle_alpha   90.00
_cell.angle_beta   90.00
_cell.angle_gamma   90.00
#
_symmetry.space_group_name_H-M   'P 1'
#
loop_
_entity.id
_entity.type
_entity.pdbx_description
1 polymer ?
#
loop_
_entity_poly.entity_id
_entity_poly.type
_entity_poly.pdbx_seq_one_letter_code
_entity_poly.pdbx_strand_id
1 'polypeptide(L)'
;MDDDHTEAFIADIIPHLLDDHGKQVIVLSHVKRITERLRELNAARGHKVFHYDSYTRGGPAITEQVALRKLLTEIKGAARGNEENRAYAVDRIRVLTEHFIRELHLHVMGVPVPSPQYDRATASVLYPLFQGITGTTPTEVAGLRDTVQFCDPAHHTQVGYAVPTLPNIKPHINRLEGLMIKYGLI
;
A
#
# COMPACT_ATOMS: atom_id res chain seq x y z
N MET A 1 22.80 11.64 9.72
CA MET A 1 21.71 11.47 10.71
C MET A 1 21.70 9.99 11.03
N ASP A 2 21.84 9.65 12.30
CA ASP A 2 21.74 8.27 12.78
C ASP A 2 20.24 7.87 12.83
N ASP A 3 19.94 6.56 12.75
CA ASP A 3 18.59 6.00 12.73
C ASP A 3 17.79 6.48 13.95
N ASP A 4 18.43 6.60 15.12
CA ASP A 4 17.80 7.07 16.36
C ASP A 4 17.34 8.54 16.26
N HIS A 5 18.14 9.40 15.63
CA HIS A 5 17.77 10.80 15.41
C HIS A 5 16.64 10.95 14.39
N THR A 6 16.59 10.03 13.41
CA THR A 6 15.54 10.01 12.38
C THR A 6 14.21 9.57 13.00
N GLU A 7 14.21 8.54 13.84
CA GLU A 7 13.01 8.09 14.55
C GLU A 7 12.52 9.12 15.56
N ALA A 8 13.41 9.75 16.34
CA ALA A 8 13.02 10.83 17.27
C ALA A 8 12.36 12.01 16.54
N PHE A 9 12.86 12.37 15.35
CA PHE A 9 12.23 13.41 14.53
C PHE A 9 10.82 13.00 14.06
N ILE A 10 10.67 11.76 13.61
CA ILE A 10 9.43 11.24 13.05
C ILE A 10 8.35 10.99 14.13
N ALA A 11 8.75 10.45 15.28
CA ALA A 11 7.84 9.98 16.32
C ALA A 11 7.55 11.04 17.40
N ASP A 12 8.49 11.96 17.68
CA ASP A 12 8.31 12.93 18.76
C ASP A 12 8.11 14.35 18.21
N ILE A 13 9.06 14.84 17.40
CA ILE A 13 9.07 16.24 16.95
C ILE A 13 7.88 16.56 16.05
N ILE A 14 7.60 15.70 15.06
CA ILE A 14 6.52 15.96 14.11
C ILE A 14 5.16 15.96 14.79
N PRO A 15 4.77 14.97 15.61
CA PRO A 15 3.53 15.03 16.36
C PRO A 15 3.42 16.25 17.27
N HIS A 16 4.48 16.63 17.97
CA HIS A 16 4.49 17.83 18.83
C HIS A 16 4.21 19.12 18.02
N LEU A 17 4.81 19.25 16.83
CA LEU A 17 4.56 20.39 15.94
C LEU A 17 3.13 20.42 15.41
N LEU A 18 2.55 19.27 15.09
CA LEU A 18 1.19 19.15 14.56
C LEU A 18 0.14 19.39 15.65
N ASP A 19 0.25 18.68 16.77
CA ASP A 19 -0.81 18.57 17.77
C ASP A 19 -0.74 19.72 18.79
N ASP A 20 0.46 20.06 19.28
CA ASP A 20 0.63 21.05 20.36
C ASP A 20 0.80 22.48 19.84
N HIS A 21 1.31 22.61 18.62
CA HIS A 21 1.59 23.91 18.00
C HIS A 21 0.72 24.23 16.77
N GLY A 22 -0.15 23.31 16.35
CA GLY A 22 -1.06 23.51 15.23
C GLY A 22 -0.35 23.87 13.91
N LYS A 23 0.87 23.40 13.71
CA LYS A 23 1.67 23.74 12.52
C LYS A 23 1.38 22.80 11.37
N GLN A 24 1.64 23.26 10.15
CA GLN A 24 1.74 22.39 8.99
C GLN A 24 3.20 21.96 8.82
N VAL A 25 3.44 20.65 8.79
CA VAL A 25 4.77 20.09 8.55
C VAL A 25 4.83 19.58 7.11
N ILE A 26 5.82 20.05 6.35
CA ILE A 26 6.11 19.57 5.00
C ILE A 26 7.47 18.88 5.04
N VAL A 27 7.49 17.58 4.74
CA VAL A 27 8.72 16.78 4.70
C VAL A 27 9.02 16.41 3.25
N LEU A 28 10.18 16.82 2.76
CA LEU A 28 10.72 16.35 1.49
C LEU A 28 11.75 15.26 1.77
N SER A 29 11.46 14.04 1.33
CA SER A 29 12.38 12.92 1.50
C SER A 29 12.39 12.06 0.24
N HIS A 30 13.60 11.66 -0.16
CA HIS A 30 13.81 10.63 -1.19
C HIS A 30 13.94 9.23 -0.57
N VAL A 31 13.96 9.13 0.77
CA VAL A 31 14.11 7.88 1.51
C VAL A 31 12.73 7.29 1.77
N LYS A 32 12.42 6.18 1.10
CA LYS A 32 11.12 5.50 1.16
C LYS A 32 10.70 5.12 2.59
N ARG A 33 11.63 4.60 3.40
CA ARG A 33 11.36 4.21 4.80
C ARG A 33 10.81 5.38 5.63
N ILE A 34 11.34 6.59 5.43
CA ILE A 34 10.90 7.80 6.15
C ILE A 34 9.48 8.19 5.73
N THR A 35 9.18 8.19 4.43
CA THR A 35 7.87 8.58 3.94
C THR A 35 6.77 7.59 4.33
N GLU A 36 7.08 6.30 4.35
CA GLU A 36 6.16 5.26 4.84
C GLU A 36 5.92 5.38 6.34
N ARG A 37 6.98 5.56 7.14
CA ARG A 37 6.85 5.71 8.60
C ARG A 37 6.04 6.94 9.00
N LEU A 38 6.26 8.07 8.32
CA LEU A 38 5.49 9.29 8.53
C LEU A 38 4.01 9.11 8.18
N ARG A 39 3.71 8.37 7.11
CA ARG A 39 2.34 8.02 6.73
C ARG A 39 1.66 7.18 7.80
N GLU A 40 2.34 6.15 8.29
CA GLU A 40 1.81 5.26 9.33
C GLU A 40 1.46 6.03 10.61
N LEU A 41 2.41 6.83 11.11
CA LEU A 41 2.24 7.55 12.38
C LEU A 41 1.23 8.71 12.31
N ASN A 42 0.99 9.26 11.12
CA ASN A 42 0.08 10.38 10.90
C ASN A 42 -1.16 9.98 10.09
N ALA A 43 -1.45 8.68 10.04
CA ALA A 43 -2.60 8.12 9.34
C ALA A 43 -3.92 8.81 9.71
N ALA A 44 -4.15 9.04 11.01
CA ALA A 44 -5.36 9.70 11.53
C ALA A 44 -5.41 11.22 11.28
N ARG A 45 -4.29 11.85 10.92
CA ARG A 45 -4.17 13.32 10.79
C ARG A 45 -4.47 13.85 9.38
N GLY A 46 -5.02 13.01 8.49
CA GLY A 46 -5.40 13.44 7.13
C GLY A 46 -4.22 13.95 6.29
N HIS A 47 -3.05 13.32 6.42
CA HIS A 47 -1.84 13.75 5.73
C HIS A 47 -1.92 13.51 4.22
N LYS A 48 -1.18 14.31 3.44
CA LYS A 48 -1.05 14.16 1.99
C LYS A 48 0.36 13.76 1.62
N VAL A 49 0.48 12.78 0.74
CA VAL A 49 1.77 12.39 0.16
C VAL A 49 1.79 12.80 -1.29
N PHE A 50 2.86 13.48 -1.71
CA PHE A 50 3.06 13.91 -3.08
C PHE A 50 4.27 13.21 -3.69
N HIS A 51 4.22 12.95 -5.00
CA HIS A 51 5.34 12.42 -5.76
C HIS A 51 5.83 13.43 -6.78
N TYR A 52 7.15 13.50 -6.94
CA TYR A 52 7.80 14.17 -8.06
C TYR A 52 7.85 13.18 -9.23
N ASP A 53 7.02 13.39 -10.26
CA ASP A 53 6.96 12.48 -11.41
C ASP A 53 8.13 12.75 -12.37
N SER A 54 7.97 13.75 -13.23
CA SER A 54 8.90 14.07 -14.32
C SER A 54 9.18 15.56 -14.39
N TYR A 55 10.41 15.92 -14.76
CA TYR A 55 10.79 17.31 -15.02
C TYR A 55 10.29 17.73 -16.41
N THR A 56 9.32 18.63 -16.43
CA THR A 56 8.85 19.26 -17.66
C THR A 56 9.59 20.57 -17.89
N ARG A 57 9.45 21.19 -19.07
CA ARG A 57 9.99 22.54 -19.34
C ARG A 57 9.45 23.61 -18.38
N GLY A 58 8.31 23.37 -17.73
CA GLY A 58 7.73 24.25 -16.71
C GLY A 58 8.19 23.94 -15.27
N GLY A 59 9.09 22.98 -15.08
CA GLY A 59 9.53 22.51 -13.77
C GLY A 59 9.04 21.09 -13.42
N PRO A 60 9.35 20.62 -12.20
CA PRO A 60 8.92 19.31 -11.73
C PRO A 60 7.39 19.22 -11.61
N ALA A 61 6.79 18.19 -12.20
CA ALA A 61 5.40 17.86 -11.96
C ALA A 61 5.26 17.19 -10.59
N ILE A 62 4.43 17.78 -9.71
CA ILE A 62 4.11 17.25 -8.39
C ILE A 62 2.67 16.74 -8.42
N THR A 63 2.46 15.46 -8.14
CA THR A 63 1.14 14.83 -8.12
C THR A 63 0.82 14.29 -6.73
N GLU A 64 -0.42 14.43 -6.29
CA GLU A 64 -0.88 13.80 -5.04
C GLU A 64 -0.82 12.27 -5.25
N GLN A 65 0.06 11.62 -4.50
CA GLN A 65 0.32 10.21 -4.64
C GLN A 65 -0.77 9.42 -3.91
N VAL A 66 -1.80 9.03 -4.65
CA VAL A 66 -2.66 7.91 -4.27
C VAL A 66 -1.84 6.63 -4.44
N ALA A 67 -1.18 6.20 -3.35
CA ALA A 67 -0.20 5.12 -3.40
C ALA A 67 -0.76 3.82 -4.03
N LEU A 68 -2.03 3.53 -3.77
CA LEU A 68 -2.75 2.40 -4.35
C LEU A 68 -2.89 2.51 -5.87
N ARG A 69 -3.23 3.70 -6.40
CA ARG A 69 -3.43 3.93 -7.83
C ARG A 69 -2.13 3.80 -8.62
N LYS A 70 -1.01 4.30 -8.07
CA LYS A 70 0.32 4.16 -8.69
C LYS A 70 0.74 2.69 -8.75
N LEU A 71 0.61 1.99 -7.62
CA LEU A 71 0.97 0.57 -7.53
C LEU A 71 0.09 -0.30 -8.44
N LEU A 72 -1.22 -0.02 -8.51
CA LEU A 72 -2.14 -0.67 -9.45
C LEU A 72 -1.74 -0.46 -10.91
N THR A 73 -1.35 0.77 -11.28
CA THR A 73 -0.90 1.10 -12.64
C THR A 73 0.39 0.34 -13.01
N GLU A 74 1.34 0.29 -12.08
CA GLU A 74 2.58 -0.46 -12.23
C GLU A 74 2.32 -1.96 -12.45
N ILE A 75 1.46 -2.56 -11.62
CA ILE A 75 1.06 -3.98 -11.73
C ILE A 75 0.41 -4.26 -13.09
N LYS A 76 -0.49 -3.39 -13.54
CA LYS A 76 -1.16 -3.51 -14.86
C LYS A 76 -0.16 -3.47 -16.02
N GLY A 77 0.88 -2.64 -15.92
CA GLY A 77 1.96 -2.59 -16.90
C GLY A 77 2.78 -3.88 -16.88
N ALA A 78 3.25 -4.30 -15.70
CA ALA A 78 4.09 -5.48 -15.52
C ALA A 78 3.39 -6.78 -15.95
N ALA A 79 2.09 -6.93 -15.65
CA ALA A 79 1.32 -8.13 -15.99
C ALA A 79 1.22 -8.41 -17.51
N ARG A 80 1.41 -7.39 -18.35
CA ARG A 80 1.41 -7.52 -19.82
C ARG A 80 2.78 -7.86 -20.40
N GLY A 81 3.83 -7.86 -19.57
CA GLY A 81 5.20 -8.10 -19.98
C GLY A 81 5.56 -9.59 -20.15
N ASN A 82 6.87 -9.84 -20.22
CA ASN A 82 7.47 -11.16 -20.24
C ASN A 82 7.26 -11.92 -18.91
N GLU A 83 7.78 -13.14 -18.81
CA GLU A 83 7.64 -13.96 -17.59
C GLU A 83 8.21 -13.27 -16.34
N GLU A 84 9.38 -12.66 -16.43
CA GLU A 84 9.97 -11.93 -15.29
C GLU A 84 9.07 -10.79 -14.81
N ASN A 85 8.51 -10.01 -15.73
CA ASN A 85 7.57 -8.94 -15.41
C ASN A 85 6.26 -9.47 -14.81
N ARG A 86 5.79 -10.64 -15.26
CA ARG A 86 4.60 -11.28 -14.69
C ARG A 86 4.86 -11.83 -13.29
N ALA A 87 6.03 -12.41 -13.03
CA ALA A 87 6.44 -12.82 -11.70
C ALA A 87 6.52 -11.61 -10.75
N TYR A 88 7.11 -10.52 -11.22
CA TYR A 88 7.12 -9.24 -10.52
C TYR A 88 5.70 -8.72 -10.23
N ALA A 89 4.79 -8.80 -11.22
CA ALA A 89 3.40 -8.36 -11.03
C ALA A 89 2.68 -9.15 -9.93
N VAL A 90 2.92 -10.46 -9.80
CA VAL A 90 2.34 -11.29 -8.74
C VAL A 90 2.86 -10.86 -7.36
N ASP A 91 4.17 -10.63 -7.23
CA ASP A 91 4.76 -10.09 -5.99
C ASP A 91 4.15 -8.73 -5.62
N ARG A 92 4.00 -7.83 -6.60
CA ARG A 92 3.39 -6.52 -6.39
C ARG A 92 1.90 -6.61 -6.04
N ILE A 93 1.15 -7.61 -6.52
CA ILE A 93 -0.24 -7.84 -6.11
C ILE A 93 -0.32 -8.16 -4.61
N ARG A 94 0.65 -8.90 -4.05
CA ARG A 94 0.74 -9.14 -2.59
C ARG A 94 0.89 -7.82 -1.84
N VAL A 95 1.87 -7.01 -2.25
CA VAL A 95 2.14 -5.69 -1.65
C VAL A 95 0.92 -4.77 -1.78
N LEU A 96 0.25 -4.77 -2.93
CA LEU A 96 -0.97 -3.97 -3.15
C LEU A 96 -2.11 -4.43 -2.22
N THR A 97 -2.26 -5.73 -2.01
CA THR A 97 -3.26 -6.29 -1.10
C THR A 97 -2.99 -5.86 0.34
N GLU A 98 -1.73 -5.89 0.78
CA GLU A 98 -1.32 -5.44 2.11
C GLU A 98 -1.62 -3.95 2.33
N HIS A 99 -1.20 -3.11 1.37
CA HIS A 99 -1.48 -1.68 1.44
C HIS A 99 -2.98 -1.40 1.41
N PHE A 100 -3.74 -2.07 0.54
CA PHE A 100 -5.19 -1.92 0.46
C PHE A 100 -5.88 -2.18 1.79
N ILE A 101 -5.56 -3.29 2.47
CA ILE A 101 -6.21 -3.64 3.75
C ILE A 101 -5.92 -2.57 4.81
N ARG A 102 -4.68 -2.06 4.87
CA ARG A 102 -4.28 -1.02 5.83
C ARG A 102 -4.99 0.31 5.58
N GLU A 103 -4.99 0.75 4.32
CA GLU A 103 -5.65 1.99 3.91
C GLU A 103 -7.17 1.89 4.10
N LEU A 104 -7.77 0.73 3.80
CA LEU A 104 -9.20 0.51 4.02
C LEU A 104 -9.55 0.54 5.50
N HIS A 105 -8.76 -0.11 6.36
CA HIS A 105 -8.97 -0.08 7.80
C HIS A 105 -8.93 1.35 8.33
N LEU A 106 -7.92 2.13 7.92
CA LEU A 106 -7.83 3.54 8.27
C LEU A 106 -9.04 4.34 7.79
N HIS A 107 -9.42 4.18 6.52
CA HIS A 107 -10.49 4.94 5.89
C HIS A 107 -11.85 4.66 6.53
N VAL A 108 -12.16 3.39 6.83
CA VAL A 108 -13.48 2.97 7.33
C VAL A 108 -13.56 3.03 8.86
N MET A 109 -12.51 2.60 9.56
CA MET A 109 -12.51 2.52 11.02
C MET A 109 -12.02 3.82 11.67
N GLY A 110 -11.42 4.73 10.89
CA GLY A 110 -10.87 5.99 11.38
C GLY A 110 -9.59 5.84 12.20
N VAL A 111 -9.04 4.62 12.30
CA VAL A 111 -7.84 4.31 13.07
C VAL A 111 -6.88 3.44 12.26
N PRO A 112 -5.55 3.60 12.41
CA PRO A 112 -4.60 2.73 11.75
C PRO A 112 -4.72 1.28 12.25
N VAL A 113 -4.16 0.34 11.50
CA VAL A 113 -4.07 -1.06 11.95
C VAL A 113 -3.23 -1.14 13.25
N PRO A 114 -3.53 -2.07 14.19
CA PRO A 114 -2.82 -2.15 15.46
C PRO A 114 -1.31 -2.43 15.30
N SER A 115 -0.48 -1.46 15.67
CA SER A 115 0.97 -1.63 15.83
C SER A 115 1.29 -2.24 17.20
N PRO A 116 2.35 -3.07 17.34
CA PRO A 116 3.30 -3.50 16.31
C PRO A 116 2.88 -4.78 15.57
N GLN A 117 1.77 -5.41 15.99
CA GLN A 117 1.34 -6.72 15.50
C GLN A 117 1.24 -6.79 13.98
N TYR A 118 0.81 -5.69 13.35
CA TYR A 118 0.57 -5.66 11.91
C TYR A 118 1.62 -4.90 11.12
N ASP A 119 2.62 -4.22 11.68
CA ASP A 119 3.52 -3.32 10.92
C ASP A 119 4.22 -4.01 9.74
N ARG A 120 4.62 -5.27 9.91
CA ARG A 120 5.27 -6.10 8.87
C ARG A 120 4.44 -7.31 8.45
N ALA A 121 3.15 -7.30 8.78
CA ALA A 121 2.25 -8.39 8.46
C ALA A 121 2.06 -8.54 6.95
N THR A 122 2.16 -9.77 6.48
CA THR A 122 1.85 -10.15 5.09
C THR A 122 0.34 -10.12 4.84
N ALA A 123 -0.04 -10.18 3.57
CA ALA A 123 -1.45 -10.24 3.17
C ALA A 123 -2.25 -11.34 3.90
N SER A 124 -1.64 -12.52 4.11
CA SER A 124 -2.24 -13.65 4.83
C SER A 124 -2.51 -13.34 6.31
N VAL A 125 -1.64 -12.56 6.95
CA VAL A 125 -1.81 -12.13 8.36
C VAL A 125 -2.79 -10.97 8.48
N LEU A 126 -2.87 -10.09 7.47
CA LEU A 126 -3.83 -8.99 7.41
C LEU A 126 -5.24 -9.45 7.02
N TYR A 127 -5.38 -10.62 6.39
CA TYR A 127 -6.67 -11.10 5.90
C TYR A 127 -7.77 -11.20 6.98
N PRO A 128 -7.52 -11.78 8.18
CA PRO A 128 -8.51 -11.77 9.26
C PRO A 128 -8.94 -10.36 9.67
N LEU A 129 -8.04 -9.37 9.60
CA LEU A 129 -8.37 -7.98 9.90
C LEU A 129 -9.38 -7.43 8.87
N PHE A 130 -9.19 -7.74 7.59
CA PHE A 130 -10.13 -7.34 6.53
C PHE A 130 -11.55 -7.85 6.78
N GLN A 131 -11.70 -9.07 7.32
CA GLN A 131 -13.01 -9.65 7.65
C GLN A 131 -13.77 -8.85 8.73
N GLY A 132 -13.02 -8.15 9.60
CA GLY A 132 -13.59 -7.33 10.68
C GLY A 132 -13.89 -5.89 10.28
N ILE A 133 -13.52 -5.45 9.07
CA ILE A 133 -13.77 -4.07 8.63
C ILE A 133 -15.26 -3.91 8.30
N THR A 134 -15.87 -2.89 8.89
CA THR A 134 -17.29 -2.56 8.70
C THR A 134 -17.64 -2.36 7.22
N GLY A 135 -18.73 -2.97 6.75
CA GLY A 135 -19.18 -2.82 5.36
C GLY A 135 -18.46 -3.72 4.34
N THR A 136 -17.55 -4.60 4.78
CA THR A 136 -17.09 -5.73 3.95
C THR A 136 -18.15 -6.81 3.86
N THR A 137 -18.29 -7.44 2.70
CA THR A 137 -19.25 -8.53 2.46
C THR A 137 -18.56 -9.89 2.43
N PRO A 138 -19.28 -10.99 2.72
CA PRO A 138 -18.72 -12.35 2.64
C PRO A 138 -18.12 -12.68 1.27
N THR A 139 -18.72 -12.18 0.19
CA THR A 139 -18.22 -12.37 -1.19
C THR A 139 -16.89 -11.68 -1.41
N GLU A 140 -16.72 -10.48 -0.86
CA GLU A 140 -15.47 -9.71 -0.98
C GLU A 140 -14.37 -10.35 -0.14
N VAL A 141 -14.72 -10.83 1.05
CA VAL A 141 -13.83 -11.60 1.93
C VAL A 141 -13.37 -12.89 1.25
N ALA A 142 -14.27 -13.62 0.59
CA ALA A 142 -13.90 -14.81 -0.16
C ALA A 142 -13.00 -14.47 -1.36
N GLY A 143 -13.36 -13.45 -2.14
CA GLY A 143 -12.57 -13.03 -3.30
C GLY A 143 -11.18 -12.50 -2.92
N LEU A 144 -11.05 -11.77 -1.81
CA LEU A 144 -9.75 -11.28 -1.35
C LEU A 144 -8.87 -12.45 -0.90
N ARG A 145 -9.44 -13.46 -0.24
CA ARG A 145 -8.72 -14.70 0.12
C ARG A 145 -8.12 -15.38 -1.10
N ASP A 146 -8.88 -15.47 -2.20
CA ASP A 146 -8.39 -16.06 -3.44
C ASP A 146 -7.21 -15.25 -4.01
N THR A 147 -7.22 -13.92 -3.86
CA THR A 147 -6.09 -13.07 -4.23
C THR A 147 -4.88 -13.26 -3.34
N VAL A 148 -5.07 -13.38 -2.03
CA VAL A 148 -3.99 -13.66 -1.08
C VAL A 148 -3.34 -15.01 -1.41
N GLN A 149 -4.15 -16.06 -1.61
CA GLN A 149 -3.65 -17.39 -1.95
C GLN A 149 -2.98 -17.45 -3.33
N PHE A 150 -3.35 -16.58 -4.26
CA PHE A 150 -2.70 -16.49 -5.57
C PHE A 150 -1.27 -15.92 -5.47
N CYS A 151 -1.02 -14.99 -4.54
CA CYS A 151 0.27 -14.33 -4.40
C CYS A 151 1.16 -14.87 -3.27
N ASP A 152 0.64 -15.72 -2.38
CA ASP A 152 1.39 -16.42 -1.33
C ASP A 152 2.47 -17.40 -1.87
N PRO A 153 2.20 -18.21 -2.93
CA PRO A 153 3.17 -19.18 -3.47
C PRO A 153 4.32 -18.54 -4.26
N ALA A 154 4.25 -17.24 -4.56
CA ALA A 154 5.21 -16.55 -5.42
C ALA A 154 6.59 -16.30 -4.76
N HIS A 155 6.95 -17.08 -3.75
CA HIS A 155 8.30 -17.11 -3.21
C HIS A 155 9.19 -18.02 -4.07
N HIS A 156 10.38 -17.53 -4.40
CA HIS A 156 11.44 -18.13 -5.22
C HIS A 156 11.95 -19.52 -4.75
N THR A 157 11.24 -20.17 -3.83
CA THR A 157 11.62 -21.40 -3.14
C THR A 157 10.84 -22.63 -3.62
N GLN A 158 9.75 -22.47 -4.38
CA GLN A 158 9.05 -23.61 -4.99
C GLN A 158 9.73 -24.00 -6.31
N VAL A 159 10.43 -25.13 -6.29
CA VAL A 159 10.96 -25.78 -7.50
C VAL A 159 9.79 -26.15 -8.41
N GLY A 160 9.76 -25.62 -9.63
CA GLY A 160 8.69 -25.86 -10.61
C GLY A 160 7.54 -24.86 -10.61
N TYR A 161 7.67 -23.71 -9.91
CA TYR A 161 6.68 -22.64 -9.99
C TYR A 161 6.59 -22.07 -11.42
N ALA A 162 5.47 -22.35 -12.10
CA ALA A 162 5.18 -21.76 -13.40
C ALA A 162 4.65 -20.33 -13.20
N VAL A 163 5.30 -19.35 -13.82
CA VAL A 163 4.86 -17.96 -13.73
C VAL A 163 3.46 -17.82 -14.32
N PRO A 164 2.47 -17.28 -13.57
CA PRO A 164 1.11 -17.11 -14.06
C PRO A 164 1.04 -16.28 -15.35
N THR A 165 0.11 -16.65 -16.23
CA THR A 165 -0.16 -15.88 -17.45
C THR A 165 -1.04 -14.67 -17.15
N LEU A 166 -1.08 -13.69 -18.05
CA LEU A 166 -1.96 -12.52 -17.92
C LEU A 166 -3.43 -12.89 -17.65
N PRO A 167 -4.05 -13.87 -18.35
CA PRO A 167 -5.37 -14.39 -18.00
C PRO A 167 -5.56 -14.83 -16.54
N ASN A 168 -4.53 -15.40 -15.91
CA ASN A 168 -4.57 -15.79 -14.50
C ASN A 168 -4.38 -14.60 -13.56
N ILE A 169 -3.56 -13.61 -13.93
CA ILE A 169 -3.26 -12.43 -13.10
C ILE A 169 -4.41 -11.42 -13.12
N LYS A 170 -5.03 -11.21 -14.29
CA LYS A 170 -6.01 -10.15 -14.55
C LYS A 170 -7.23 -10.16 -13.59
N PRO A 171 -7.83 -11.31 -13.23
CA PRO A 171 -8.93 -11.35 -12.25
C PRO A 171 -8.56 -10.72 -10.90
N HIS A 172 -7.33 -10.93 -10.43
CA HIS A 172 -6.86 -10.39 -9.15
C HIS A 172 -6.66 -8.88 -9.18
N ILE A 173 -6.10 -8.37 -10.29
CA ILE A 173 -5.98 -6.92 -10.54
C ILE A 173 -7.36 -6.27 -10.55
N ASN A 174 -8.28 -6.81 -11.35
CA ASN A 174 -9.63 -6.26 -11.48
C ASN A 174 -10.40 -6.28 -10.16
N ARG A 175 -10.21 -7.33 -9.35
CA ARG A 175 -10.82 -7.44 -8.03
C ARG A 175 -10.33 -6.35 -7.09
N LEU A 176 -9.01 -6.17 -6.97
CA LEU A 176 -8.43 -5.13 -6.12
C LEU A 176 -8.85 -3.74 -6.58
N GLU A 177 -8.82 -3.47 -7.88
CA GLU A 177 -9.31 -2.22 -8.45
C GLU A 177 -10.79 -1.96 -8.12
N GLY A 178 -11.66 -2.96 -8.31
CA GLY A 178 -13.08 -2.84 -8.01
C GLY A 178 -13.35 -2.55 -6.54
N LEU A 179 -12.61 -3.19 -5.62
CA LEU A 179 -12.69 -2.91 -4.19
C LEU A 179 -12.22 -1.49 -3.86
N MET A 180 -11.09 -1.05 -4.41
CA MET A 180 -10.57 0.30 -4.17
C MET A 180 -11.55 1.38 -4.65
N ILE A 181 -12.17 1.19 -5.82
CA ILE A 181 -13.21 2.10 -6.32
C ILE A 181 -14.43 2.09 -5.41
N LYS A 182 -14.92 0.91 -5.01
CA LYS A 182 -16.09 0.77 -4.13
C LYS A 182 -15.91 1.52 -2.81
N TYR A 183 -14.71 1.44 -2.22
CA TYR A 183 -14.39 2.06 -0.94
C TYR A 183 -13.80 3.47 -1.07
N GLY A 184 -13.80 4.08 -2.27
CA GLY A 184 -13.34 5.46 -2.46
C GLY A 184 -11.85 5.69 -2.21
N LEU A 185 -11.03 4.65 -2.38
CA LEU A 185 -9.58 4.71 -2.15
C LEU A 185 -8.77 5.12 -3.39
N ILE A 186 -9.39 5.10 -4.58
CA ILE A 186 -8.80 5.54 -5.87
C ILE A 186 -9.79 6.27 -6.76
#